data_AF-A0A0S3PPH7-F1
#
_entry.id   AF-A0A0S3PPH7-F1
#
_cell.length_a   1.000
_cell.length_b   1.000
_cell.length_c   1.000
_cell.angle_alpha   90.00
_cell.angle_beta   90.00
_cell.angle_gamma   90.00
#
_symmetry.space_group_name_H-M   'P 1'
#
loop_
_entity.id
_entity.type
_entity.pdbx_description
1 polymer ?
#
loop_
_entity_poly.entity_id
_entity_poly.type
_entity_poly.pdbx_seq_one_letter_code
_entity_poly.pdbx_strand_id
1 'polypeptide(L)'
;MKISNRPTSRLLGSVAIAALLGLSLAGCKSTYMKERGELKPQSMSETDWRREVTAAEAGYKAKPKDADAAIRFAEALRRTGQNAQAAAVLQQGAIHNPNHKRLLGAYGRALADNGNFEEAFAMLSKAHTPDQPDWRILNAQGAVLDQMGRHDDARRYYNTALKAAPDESSILSNLGLSHLLSRDLKKAEEILRQANARGNSERRVKQNLALVVGLQGRYEEAERIARADLPPEEAAENSAYLRQMLEEHRANAAPNRRRAAQTAAID
;
A
#
# COMPACT_ATOMS: atom_id res chain seq x y z
N MET A 1 22.13 -10.89 -44.18
CA MET A 1 21.67 -9.91 -43.17
C MET A 1 20.53 -10.53 -42.38
N LYS A 2 20.77 -10.95 -41.11
CA LYS A 2 19.74 -11.55 -40.24
C LYS A 2 19.14 -10.46 -39.36
N ILE A 3 17.83 -10.26 -39.45
CA ILE A 3 17.06 -9.37 -38.59
C ILE A 3 16.72 -10.16 -37.31
N SER A 4 17.28 -9.74 -36.18
CA SER A 4 17.02 -10.31 -34.86
C SER A 4 15.77 -9.65 -34.26
N ASN A 5 14.71 -10.45 -34.09
CA ASN A 5 13.49 -10.05 -33.40
C ASN A 5 13.65 -10.39 -31.90
N ARG A 6 13.62 -9.39 -31.01
CA ARG A 6 13.60 -9.61 -29.55
C ARG A 6 12.14 -9.67 -29.06
N PRO A 7 11.72 -10.67 -28.27
CA PRO A 7 10.36 -10.71 -27.75
C PRO A 7 10.22 -9.82 -26.51
N THR A 8 9.29 -8.88 -26.57
CA THR A 8 8.76 -8.11 -25.44
C THR A 8 7.86 -9.01 -24.58
N SER A 9 8.39 -9.66 -23.55
CA SER A 9 7.60 -10.56 -22.66
C SER A 9 7.83 -10.32 -21.17
N ARG A 10 7.94 -9.05 -20.74
CA ARG A 10 8.10 -8.71 -19.30
C ARG A 10 6.98 -7.88 -18.67
N LEU A 11 5.96 -7.44 -19.42
CA LEU A 11 4.95 -6.51 -18.90
C LEU A 11 3.64 -7.14 -18.39
N LEU A 12 3.31 -8.39 -18.76
CA LEU A 12 2.03 -9.00 -18.39
C LEU A 12 1.98 -9.52 -16.93
N GLY A 13 3.10 -9.95 -16.37
CA GLY A 13 3.16 -10.49 -15.00
C GLY A 13 3.04 -9.44 -13.89
N SER A 14 3.26 -8.16 -14.21
CA SER A 14 3.24 -7.04 -13.26
C SER A 14 1.81 -6.50 -13.05
N VAL A 15 0.95 -6.61 -14.07
CA VAL A 15 -0.41 -6.06 -14.07
C VAL A 15 -1.33 -6.83 -13.12
N ALA A 16 -1.18 -8.15 -13.00
CA ALA A 16 -2.01 -8.98 -12.13
C ALA A 16 -1.74 -8.73 -10.62
N ILE A 17 -0.51 -8.40 -10.25
CA ILE A 17 -0.15 -8.07 -8.85
C ILE A 17 -0.55 -6.62 -8.52
N ALA A 18 -0.39 -5.68 -9.46
CA ALA A 18 -0.81 -4.29 -9.29
C ALA A 18 -2.34 -4.14 -9.12
N ALA A 19 -3.16 -4.96 -9.81
CA ALA A 19 -4.61 -4.97 -9.65
C ALA A 19 -5.06 -5.47 -8.26
N LEU A 20 -4.36 -6.47 -7.68
CA LEU A 20 -4.62 -7.01 -6.34
C LEU A 20 -4.13 -6.10 -5.21
N LEU A 21 -3.03 -5.38 -5.46
CA LEU A 21 -2.54 -4.34 -4.57
C LEU A 21 -3.41 -3.09 -4.60
N GLY A 22 -4.16 -2.83 -5.69
CA GLY A 22 -5.19 -1.80 -5.70
C GLY A 22 -6.24 -1.99 -4.60
N LEU A 23 -6.48 -3.21 -4.14
CA LEU A 23 -7.42 -3.50 -3.05
C LEU A 23 -6.79 -3.45 -1.64
N SER A 24 -5.46 -3.44 -1.52
CA SER A 24 -4.74 -3.34 -0.23
C SER A 24 -3.93 -2.04 -0.07
N LEU A 25 -3.71 -1.29 -1.14
CA LEU A 25 -2.97 -0.02 -1.17
C LEU A 25 -3.74 1.15 -1.80
N ALA A 26 -4.91 0.95 -2.40
CA ALA A 26 -5.78 2.05 -2.81
C ALA A 26 -6.98 2.21 -1.87
N GLY A 27 -6.77 2.96 -0.80
CA GLY A 27 -7.75 3.99 -0.50
C GLY A 27 -7.89 4.87 -1.75
N CYS A 28 -9.13 5.00 -2.24
CA CYS A 28 -9.56 5.79 -3.40
C CYS A 28 -9.38 5.15 -4.79
N LYS A 29 -10.35 4.30 -5.15
CA LYS A 29 -11.13 4.53 -6.38
C LYS A 29 -12.61 4.58 -6.02
N SER A 30 -13.14 5.80 -5.99
CA SER A 30 -14.57 6.08 -6.04
C SER A 30 -15.11 5.61 -7.38
N THR A 31 -15.74 4.46 -7.38
CA THR A 31 -16.78 4.06 -8.34
C THR A 31 -17.30 2.73 -7.82
N TYR A 32 -18.33 2.80 -6.97
CA TYR A 32 -19.35 1.78 -6.67
C TYR A 32 -20.07 2.23 -5.39
N MET A 33 -20.64 3.43 -5.42
CA MET A 33 -21.69 3.86 -4.49
C MET A 33 -23.00 3.79 -5.27
N LYS A 34 -23.64 2.63 -5.24
CA LYS A 34 -25.08 2.53 -5.43
C LYS A 34 -25.64 1.44 -4.53
N GLU A 35 -26.27 1.90 -3.46
CA GLU A 35 -27.34 1.23 -2.71
C GLU A 35 -27.03 -0.17 -2.15
N ARG A 36 -26.59 -0.21 -0.90
CA ARG A 36 -27.15 -1.12 0.12
C ARG A 36 -26.76 -0.63 1.52
N GLY A 37 -27.75 -0.63 2.42
CA GLY A 37 -27.62 -0.09 3.77
C GLY A 37 -26.77 -1.00 4.64
N GLU A 38 -25.61 -0.52 5.06
CA GLU A 38 -24.73 -1.24 5.97
C GLU A 38 -24.19 -0.31 7.06
N LEU A 39 -24.18 -0.85 8.27
CA LEU A 39 -23.65 -0.25 9.49
C LEU A 39 -22.14 -0.01 9.33
N LYS A 40 -21.78 1.25 9.07
CA LYS A 40 -20.39 1.69 8.97
C LYS A 40 -19.74 1.71 10.37
N PRO A 41 -18.55 1.11 10.57
CA PRO A 41 -17.71 1.49 11.71
C PRO A 41 -17.41 2.98 11.55
N GLN A 42 -17.90 3.83 12.48
CA GLN A 42 -18.03 5.31 12.34
C GLN A 42 -17.03 5.93 11.35
N SER A 43 -17.35 5.84 10.06
CA SER A 43 -16.61 6.53 9.03
C SER A 43 -17.30 7.88 8.99
N MET A 44 -16.58 8.92 9.37
CA MET A 44 -17.03 10.30 9.25
C MET A 44 -17.82 10.52 7.96
N SER A 45 -18.97 11.17 8.07
CA SER A 45 -19.81 11.46 6.91
C SER A 45 -19.07 12.39 5.94
N GLU A 46 -19.49 12.42 4.68
CA GLU A 46 -18.92 13.36 3.70
C GLU A 46 -18.99 14.82 4.17
N THR A 47 -20.06 15.17 4.89
CA THR A 47 -20.21 16.47 5.55
C THR A 47 -19.19 16.69 6.66
N ASP A 48 -18.80 15.66 7.40
CA ASP A 48 -17.77 15.76 8.45
C ASP A 48 -16.39 15.99 7.85
N TRP A 49 -16.04 15.27 6.78
CA TRP A 49 -14.75 15.45 6.08
C TRP A 49 -14.62 16.84 5.48
N ARG A 50 -15.69 17.35 4.83
CA ARG A 50 -15.69 18.72 4.30
C ARG A 50 -15.52 19.76 5.40
N ARG A 51 -16.19 19.59 6.55
CA ARG A 51 -16.03 20.49 7.70
C ARG A 51 -14.61 20.48 8.24
N GLU A 52 -13.99 19.31 8.34
CA GLU A 52 -12.60 19.18 8.80
C GLU A 52 -11.62 19.89 7.87
N VAL A 53 -11.75 19.69 6.55
CA VAL A 53 -10.91 20.36 5.54
C VAL A 53 -11.07 21.87 5.63
N THR A 54 -12.31 22.39 5.68
CA THR A 54 -12.58 23.83 5.79
C THR A 54 -12.01 24.44 7.07
N ALA A 55 -12.16 23.77 8.21
CA ALA A 55 -11.62 24.24 9.47
C ALA A 55 -10.08 24.27 9.46
N ALA A 56 -9.46 23.21 8.91
CA ALA A 56 -8.01 23.14 8.79
C ALA A 56 -7.46 24.18 7.80
N GLU A 57 -8.16 24.43 6.70
CA GLU A 57 -7.83 25.49 5.73
C GLU A 57 -7.87 26.87 6.38
N ALA A 58 -8.93 27.19 7.13
CA ALA A 58 -9.04 28.46 7.85
C ALA A 58 -7.89 28.64 8.85
N GLY A 59 -7.54 27.58 9.59
CA GLY A 59 -6.39 27.58 10.49
C GLY A 59 -5.06 27.83 9.78
N TYR A 60 -4.87 27.24 8.60
CA TYR A 60 -3.68 27.49 7.76
C TYR A 60 -3.66 28.92 7.21
N LYS A 61 -4.78 29.44 6.70
CA LYS A 61 -4.86 30.83 6.20
C LYS A 61 -4.56 31.87 7.27
N ALA A 62 -4.95 31.62 8.53
CA ALA A 62 -4.61 32.49 9.65
C ALA A 62 -3.12 32.50 9.99
N LYS A 63 -2.40 31.39 9.71
CA LYS A 63 -0.98 31.22 10.03
C LYS A 63 -0.25 30.45 8.91
N PRO A 64 -0.06 31.04 7.72
CA PRO A 64 0.41 30.31 6.54
C PRO A 64 1.87 29.83 6.63
N LYS A 65 2.64 30.35 7.61
CA LYS A 65 4.03 29.94 7.87
C LYS A 65 4.17 28.98 9.05
N ASP A 66 3.08 28.66 9.75
CA ASP A 66 3.09 27.76 10.90
C ASP A 66 3.12 26.30 10.43
N ALA A 67 4.14 25.56 10.87
CA ALA A 67 4.34 24.17 10.46
C ALA A 67 3.15 23.29 10.85
N ASP A 68 2.58 23.50 12.03
CA ASP A 68 1.50 22.67 12.56
C ASP A 68 0.18 22.92 11.85
N ALA A 69 -0.10 24.17 11.46
CA ALA A 69 -1.24 24.52 10.64
C ALA A 69 -1.13 23.90 9.24
N ALA A 70 0.06 23.93 8.63
CA ALA A 70 0.31 23.27 7.34
C ALA A 70 0.11 21.75 7.44
N ILE A 71 0.63 21.10 8.49
CA ILE A 71 0.45 19.66 8.72
C ILE A 71 -1.03 19.30 8.84
N ARG A 72 -1.79 19.99 9.71
CA ARG A 72 -3.21 19.69 9.92
C ARG A 72 -4.02 19.84 8.64
N PHE A 73 -3.78 20.90 7.87
CA PHE A 73 -4.49 21.12 6.62
C PHE A 73 -4.17 20.05 5.59
N ALA A 74 -2.90 19.71 5.42
CA ALA A 74 -2.48 18.66 4.51
C ALA A 74 -2.96 17.26 4.92
N GLU A 75 -3.05 16.95 6.22
CA GLU A 75 -3.63 15.69 6.70
C GLU A 75 -5.11 15.57 6.36
N ALA A 76 -5.89 16.66 6.49
CA ALA A 76 -7.29 16.69 6.06
C ALA A 76 -7.43 16.51 4.53
N LEU A 77 -6.54 17.14 3.74
CA LEU A 77 -6.50 16.97 2.29
C LEU A 77 -6.15 15.53 1.88
N ARG A 78 -5.16 14.89 2.53
CA ARG A 78 -4.79 13.49 2.27
C ARG A 78 -5.93 12.52 2.59
N ARG A 79 -6.64 12.73 3.71
CA ARG A 79 -7.80 11.90 4.07
C ARG A 79 -8.93 11.95 3.04
N THR A 80 -9.01 13.04 2.28
CA THR A 80 -10.00 13.26 1.22
C THR A 80 -9.45 13.02 -0.19
N GLY A 81 -8.23 12.45 -0.32
CA GLY A 81 -7.61 12.11 -1.60
C GLY A 81 -7.04 13.28 -2.38
N GLN A 82 -7.00 14.49 -1.80
CA GLN A 82 -6.47 15.70 -2.42
C GLN A 82 -4.93 15.76 -2.30
N ASN A 83 -4.25 14.71 -2.77
CA ASN A 83 -2.82 14.44 -2.50
C ASN A 83 -1.90 15.53 -3.07
N ALA A 84 -2.17 16.01 -4.29
CA ALA A 84 -1.38 17.08 -4.91
C ALA A 84 -1.46 18.39 -4.12
N GLN A 85 -2.64 18.74 -3.63
CA GLN A 85 -2.83 19.94 -2.81
C GLN A 85 -2.16 19.78 -1.43
N ALA A 86 -2.26 18.60 -0.83
CA ALA A 86 -1.57 18.31 0.44
C ALA A 86 -0.05 18.49 0.31
N ALA A 87 0.55 17.97 -0.76
CA ALA A 87 1.97 18.15 -1.05
C ALA A 87 2.33 19.62 -1.23
N ALA A 88 1.51 20.40 -1.96
CA ALA A 88 1.75 21.83 -2.16
C ALA A 88 1.69 22.64 -0.85
N VAL A 89 0.73 22.37 0.03
CA VAL A 89 0.62 23.02 1.35
C VAL A 89 1.87 22.72 2.20
N LEU A 90 2.30 21.46 2.23
CA LEU A 90 3.46 21.05 3.01
C LEU A 90 4.78 21.59 2.43
N GLN A 91 4.88 21.71 1.11
CA GLN A 91 6.00 22.37 0.45
C GLN A 91 6.13 23.83 0.90
N GLN A 92 5.03 24.59 0.91
CA GLN A 92 5.03 25.98 1.38
C GLN A 92 5.43 26.06 2.86
N GLY A 93 4.89 25.17 3.70
CA GLY A 93 5.31 25.07 5.09
C GLY A 93 6.81 24.80 5.23
N ALA A 94 7.36 23.88 4.42
CA ALA A 94 8.75 23.46 4.48
C ALA A 94 9.73 24.56 4.02
N ILE A 95 9.33 25.42 3.08
CA ILE A 95 10.10 26.61 2.69
C ILE A 95 10.35 27.53 3.89
N HIS A 96 9.34 27.69 4.76
CA HIS A 96 9.45 28.54 5.95
C HIS A 96 10.04 27.82 7.18
N ASN A 97 10.06 26.49 7.17
CA ASN A 97 10.47 25.66 8.29
C ASN A 97 11.39 24.50 7.84
N PRO A 98 12.55 24.79 7.22
CA PRO A 98 13.34 23.79 6.48
C PRO A 98 13.90 22.65 7.33
N ASN A 99 13.99 22.83 8.66
CA ASN A 99 14.53 21.84 9.59
C ASN A 99 13.45 21.21 10.49
N HIS A 100 12.17 21.53 10.28
CA HIS A 100 11.09 21.04 11.13
C HIS A 100 10.76 19.58 10.82
N LYS A 101 11.35 18.65 11.58
CA LYS A 101 11.32 17.19 11.34
C LYS A 101 9.91 16.63 11.11
N ARG A 102 8.94 16.98 11.95
CA ARG A 102 7.55 16.52 11.81
C ARG A 102 6.90 16.97 10.49
N LEU A 103 7.23 18.16 10.03
CA LEU A 103 6.69 18.75 8.79
C LEU A 103 7.32 18.08 7.59
N LEU A 104 8.63 17.86 7.60
CA LEU A 104 9.34 17.09 6.56
C LEU A 104 8.82 15.65 6.47
N GLY A 105 8.50 15.03 7.61
CA GLY A 105 7.90 13.70 7.65
C GLY A 105 6.49 13.68 7.06
N ALA A 106 5.66 14.67 7.37
CA ALA A 106 4.34 14.83 6.75
C ALA A 106 4.45 15.10 5.25
N TYR A 107 5.39 15.97 4.83
CA TYR A 107 5.64 16.30 3.43
C TYR A 107 6.06 15.08 2.62
N GLY A 108 7.03 14.31 3.14
CA GLY A 108 7.44 13.07 2.49
C GLY A 108 6.31 12.07 2.32
N ARG A 109 5.41 11.93 3.30
CA ARG A 109 4.20 11.08 3.17
C ARG A 109 3.22 11.62 2.13
N ALA A 110 2.99 12.93 2.08
CA ALA A 110 2.11 13.54 1.08
C ALA A 110 2.66 13.39 -0.35
N LEU A 111 3.98 13.51 -0.52
CA LEU A 111 4.66 13.26 -1.79
C LEU A 111 4.51 11.79 -2.22
N ALA A 112 4.64 10.85 -1.29
CA ALA A 112 4.42 9.42 -1.57
C ALA A 112 3.00 9.14 -2.04
N ASP A 113 1.98 9.68 -1.37
CA ASP A 113 0.58 9.55 -1.79
C ASP A 113 0.30 10.20 -3.15
N ASN A 114 1.08 11.21 -3.53
CA ASN A 114 0.99 11.87 -4.82
C ASN A 114 1.81 11.17 -5.92
N GLY A 115 2.54 10.10 -5.59
CA GLY A 115 3.38 9.35 -6.52
C GLY A 115 4.78 9.93 -6.76
N ASN A 116 5.18 10.97 -6.02
CA ASN A 116 6.49 11.62 -6.11
C ASN A 116 7.51 10.89 -5.21
N PHE A 117 7.84 9.64 -5.55
CA PHE A 117 8.54 8.73 -4.64
C PHE A 117 10.00 9.14 -4.32
N GLU A 118 10.75 9.63 -5.30
CA GLU A 118 12.14 10.06 -5.09
C GLU A 118 12.23 11.25 -4.12
N GLU A 119 11.36 12.24 -4.31
CA GLU A 119 11.29 13.41 -3.44
C GLU A 119 10.75 13.04 -2.06
N ALA A 120 9.75 12.14 -2.01
CA ALA A 120 9.24 11.60 -0.75
C ALA A 120 10.36 10.99 0.09
N PHE A 121 11.19 10.13 -0.51
CA PHE A 121 12.31 9.51 0.17
C PHE A 121 13.33 10.55 0.68
N ALA A 122 13.63 11.58 -0.13
CA ALA A 122 14.53 12.66 0.26
C ALA A 122 14.01 13.46 1.47
N MET A 123 12.71 13.78 1.50
CA MET A 123 12.10 14.51 2.62
C MET A 123 12.02 13.65 3.89
N LEU A 124 11.64 12.38 3.76
CA LEU A 124 11.61 11.43 4.89
C LEU A 124 13.01 11.24 5.49
N SER A 125 14.05 11.18 4.66
CA SER A 125 15.44 11.04 5.14
C SER A 125 15.89 12.23 5.99
N LYS A 126 15.32 13.42 5.76
CA LYS A 126 15.57 14.62 6.56
C LYS A 126 14.68 14.72 7.80
N ALA A 127 13.66 13.87 7.94
CA ALA A 127 12.67 13.92 9.01
C ALA A 127 13.07 13.20 10.30
N HIS A 128 14.24 12.56 10.34
CA HIS A 128 14.83 12.00 11.56
C HIS A 128 16.36 12.21 11.57
N THR A 129 17.06 11.59 12.52
CA THR A 129 18.53 11.56 12.58
C THR A 129 19.01 10.14 12.87
N PRO A 130 20.23 9.75 12.46
CA PRO A 130 20.76 8.42 12.73
C PRO A 130 20.85 8.07 14.23
N ASP A 131 21.10 9.07 15.09
CA ASP A 131 21.22 8.90 16.54
C ASP A 131 19.86 8.69 17.23
N GLN A 132 18.78 9.20 16.62
CA GLN A 132 17.41 9.07 17.11
C GLN A 132 16.49 8.69 15.95
N PRO A 133 16.57 7.43 15.47
CA PRO A 133 15.76 6.99 14.34
C PRO A 133 14.29 6.87 14.75
N ASP A 134 13.41 7.55 14.02
CA ASP A 134 11.96 7.39 14.17
C ASP A 134 11.50 6.18 13.34
N TRP A 135 11.04 5.13 14.02
CA TRP A 135 10.54 3.92 13.35
C TRP A 135 9.41 4.23 12.36
N ARG A 136 8.58 5.25 12.61
CA ARG A 136 7.48 5.63 11.71
C ARG A 136 8.00 6.19 10.40
N ILE A 137 9.09 6.95 10.46
CA ILE A 137 9.74 7.49 9.27
C ILE A 137 10.49 6.38 8.54
N LEU A 138 11.20 5.50 9.24
CA LEU A 138 11.85 4.34 8.62
C LEU A 138 10.84 3.43 7.93
N ASN A 139 9.69 3.18 8.54
CA ASN A 139 8.59 2.41 7.94
C ASN A 139 8.06 3.08 6.67
N ALA A 140 7.88 4.41 6.68
CA ALA A 140 7.47 5.16 5.49
C ALA A 140 8.54 5.15 4.37
N GLN A 141 9.83 5.23 4.72
CA GLN A 141 10.93 5.10 3.76
C GLN A 141 10.93 3.72 3.10
N GLY A 142 10.69 2.66 3.87
CA GLY A 142 10.49 1.31 3.35
C GLY A 142 9.35 1.23 2.35
N ALA A 143 8.18 1.79 2.69
CA ALA A 143 7.02 1.78 1.81
C ALA A 143 7.27 2.53 0.49
N VAL A 144 7.96 3.67 0.55
CA VAL A 144 8.36 4.43 -0.65
C VAL A 144 9.34 3.63 -1.51
N LEU A 145 10.30 2.93 -0.90
CA LEU A 145 11.24 2.06 -1.63
C LEU A 145 10.52 0.89 -2.31
N ASP A 146 9.51 0.30 -1.68
CA ASP A 146 8.68 -0.73 -2.30
C ASP A 146 7.93 -0.21 -3.54
N GLN A 147 7.39 1.02 -3.47
CA GLN A 147 6.73 1.66 -4.63
C GLN A 147 7.72 1.92 -5.78
N MET A 148 8.99 2.17 -5.47
CA MET A 148 10.06 2.29 -6.46
C MET A 148 10.61 0.92 -6.95
N GLY A 149 10.04 -0.20 -6.50
CA GLY A 149 10.51 -1.55 -6.84
C GLY A 149 11.82 -1.97 -6.15
N ARG A 150 12.30 -1.20 -5.17
CA ARG A 150 13.55 -1.44 -4.43
C ARG A 150 13.29 -2.26 -3.17
N HIS A 151 12.72 -3.44 -3.33
CA HIS A 151 12.24 -4.29 -2.23
C HIS A 151 13.35 -4.71 -1.25
N ASP A 152 14.57 -4.97 -1.71
CA ASP A 152 15.69 -5.33 -0.83
C ASP A 152 16.05 -4.20 0.12
N ASP A 153 16.09 -2.97 -0.39
CA ASP A 153 16.34 -1.78 0.41
C ASP A 153 15.17 -1.52 1.37
N ALA A 154 13.93 -1.64 0.89
CA ALA A 154 12.73 -1.49 1.70
C ALA A 154 12.78 -2.39 2.95
N ARG A 155 13.13 -3.67 2.76
CA ARG A 155 13.28 -4.65 3.84
C ARG A 155 14.36 -4.28 4.84
N ARG A 156 15.46 -3.63 4.44
CA ARG A 156 16.46 -3.10 5.38
C ARG A 156 15.89 -2.00 6.27
N TYR A 157 15.08 -1.11 5.70
CA TYR A 157 14.39 -0.05 6.46
C TYR A 157 13.36 -0.63 7.43
N TYR A 158 12.52 -1.57 7.00
CA TYR A 158 11.56 -2.24 7.90
C TYR A 158 12.25 -2.99 9.04
N ASN A 159 13.32 -3.74 8.74
CA ASN A 159 14.09 -4.43 9.78
C ASN A 159 14.72 -3.45 10.78
N THR A 160 15.17 -2.28 10.31
CA THR A 160 15.69 -1.23 11.21
C THR A 160 14.56 -0.63 12.05
N ALA A 161 13.38 -0.41 11.47
CA ALA A 161 12.21 0.07 12.19
C ALA A 161 11.75 -0.94 13.26
N LEU A 162 11.77 -2.26 12.96
CA LEU A 162 11.46 -3.32 13.92
C LEU A 162 12.46 -3.39 15.08
N LYS A 163 13.73 -3.04 14.87
CA LYS A 163 14.68 -2.94 16.01
C LYS A 163 14.27 -1.85 16.99
N ALA A 164 13.70 -0.75 16.50
CA ALA A 164 13.24 0.37 17.33
C ALA A 164 11.83 0.14 17.90
N ALA A 165 10.96 -0.61 17.20
CA ALA A 165 9.62 -0.96 17.64
C ALA A 165 9.31 -2.44 17.31
N PRO A 166 9.80 -3.40 18.12
CA PRO A 166 9.69 -4.83 17.83
C PRO A 166 8.27 -5.34 17.68
N ASP A 167 7.32 -4.73 18.40
CA ASP A 167 5.93 -5.19 18.52
C ASP A 167 4.96 -4.48 17.57
N GLU A 168 5.46 -3.61 16.70
CA GLU A 168 4.63 -2.78 15.84
C GLU A 168 4.12 -3.54 14.61
N SER A 169 2.83 -3.90 14.65
CA SER A 169 2.14 -4.72 13.64
C SER A 169 2.10 -4.04 12.27
N SER A 170 2.07 -2.71 12.20
CA SER A 170 2.10 -1.99 10.93
C SER A 170 3.41 -2.19 10.16
N ILE A 171 4.56 -2.30 10.85
CA ILE A 171 5.86 -2.57 10.21
C ILE A 171 5.91 -4.00 9.68
N LEU A 172 5.46 -4.98 10.48
CA LEU A 172 5.40 -6.37 10.01
C LEU A 172 4.46 -6.54 8.81
N SER A 173 3.33 -5.84 8.81
CA SER A 173 2.39 -5.85 7.69
C SER A 173 3.05 -5.37 6.39
N ASN A 174 3.76 -4.25 6.45
CA ASN A 174 4.49 -3.70 5.30
C ASN A 174 5.65 -4.62 4.88
N LEU A 175 6.38 -5.20 5.83
CA LEU A 175 7.44 -6.16 5.54
C LEU A 175 6.90 -7.42 4.83
N GLY A 176 5.78 -7.97 5.30
CA GLY A 176 5.10 -9.09 4.65
C GLY A 176 4.65 -8.74 3.23
N LEU A 177 4.10 -7.54 3.04
CA LEU A 177 3.72 -7.02 1.73
C LEU A 177 4.91 -6.83 0.79
N SER A 178 6.06 -6.39 1.29
CA SER A 178 7.31 -6.28 0.52
C SER A 178 7.77 -7.65 -0.01
N HIS A 179 7.67 -8.70 0.81
CA HIS A 179 7.92 -10.08 0.34
C HIS A 179 6.91 -10.50 -0.73
N LEU A 180 5.63 -10.19 -0.56
CA LEU A 180 4.60 -10.42 -1.59
C LEU A 180 4.95 -9.72 -2.92
N LEU A 181 5.40 -8.46 -2.89
CA LEU A 181 5.82 -7.71 -4.09
C LEU A 181 6.94 -8.40 -4.86
N SER A 182 7.89 -9.00 -4.13
CA SER A 182 8.98 -9.82 -4.70
C SER A 182 8.59 -11.28 -4.99
N ARG A 183 7.30 -11.63 -4.86
CA ARG A 183 6.71 -12.97 -5.07
C ARG A 183 7.16 -14.05 -4.09
N ASP A 184 7.74 -13.67 -2.96
CA ASP A 184 8.06 -14.58 -1.87
C ASP A 184 6.84 -14.78 -0.96
N LEU A 185 5.84 -15.48 -1.51
CA LEU A 185 4.55 -15.69 -0.83
C LEU A 185 4.69 -16.45 0.48
N LYS A 186 5.67 -17.36 0.59
CA LYS A 186 5.91 -18.14 1.81
C LYS A 186 6.39 -17.25 2.94
N LYS A 187 7.39 -16.40 2.67
CA LYS A 187 7.90 -15.49 3.70
C LYS A 187 6.90 -14.39 4.04
N ALA A 188 6.16 -13.89 3.05
CA ALA A 188 5.07 -12.94 3.25
C ALA A 188 4.04 -13.49 4.25
N GLU A 189 3.62 -14.74 4.08
CA GLU A 189 2.68 -15.40 4.99
C GLU A 189 3.27 -15.56 6.40
N GLU A 190 4.50 -16.07 6.51
CA GLU A 190 5.17 -16.27 7.80
C GLU A 190 5.15 -14.98 8.64
N ILE A 191 5.52 -13.86 8.02
CA ILE A 191 5.58 -12.55 8.66
C ILE A 191 4.18 -12.02 8.99
N LEU A 192 3.22 -12.16 8.08
CA LEU A 192 1.84 -11.70 8.33
C LEU A 192 1.13 -12.54 9.40
N ARG A 193 1.46 -13.82 9.56
CA ARG A 193 1.00 -14.63 10.69
C ARG A 193 1.60 -14.17 12.00
N GLN A 194 2.89 -13.83 12.03
CA GLN A 194 3.52 -13.23 13.21
C GLN A 194 2.83 -11.91 13.60
N ALA A 195 2.54 -11.05 12.62
CA ALA A 195 1.79 -9.82 12.85
C ALA A 195 0.37 -10.07 13.38
N ASN A 196 -0.34 -11.06 12.81
CA ASN A 196 -1.70 -11.38 13.22
C ASN A 196 -1.79 -12.03 14.62
N ALA A 197 -0.75 -12.76 15.02
CA ALA A 197 -0.67 -13.39 16.34
C ALA A 197 -0.45 -12.37 17.47
N ARG A 198 -0.06 -11.13 17.15
CA ARG A 198 0.03 -10.05 18.13
C ARG A 198 -1.38 -9.55 18.43
N GLY A 199 -1.76 -9.50 19.70
CA GLY A 199 -3.13 -9.22 20.16
C GLY A 199 -3.69 -7.84 19.81
N ASN A 200 -2.94 -7.01 19.07
CA ASN A 200 -3.38 -5.74 18.48
C ASN A 200 -3.58 -5.82 16.96
N SER A 201 -3.78 -7.03 16.41
CA SER A 201 -3.81 -7.24 14.96
C SER A 201 -4.89 -6.41 14.27
N GLU A 202 -4.44 -5.42 13.51
CA GLU A 202 -5.32 -4.54 12.75
C GLU A 202 -6.02 -5.32 11.63
N ARG A 203 -7.23 -4.89 11.28
CA ARG A 203 -8.00 -5.38 10.11
C ARG A 203 -7.13 -5.51 8.85
N ARG A 204 -6.23 -4.55 8.63
CA ARG A 204 -5.29 -4.53 7.51
C ARG A 204 -4.36 -5.76 7.48
N VAL A 205 -3.86 -6.19 8.63
CA VAL A 205 -2.97 -7.37 8.73
C VAL A 205 -3.69 -8.62 8.28
N LYS A 206 -4.94 -8.81 8.75
CA LYS A 206 -5.78 -9.96 8.38
C LYS A 206 -6.13 -9.96 6.89
N GLN A 207 -6.48 -8.80 6.34
CA GLN A 207 -6.73 -8.64 4.90
C GLN A 207 -5.49 -8.98 4.06
N ASN A 208 -4.31 -8.48 4.43
CA ASN A 208 -3.05 -8.80 3.77
C ASN A 208 -2.72 -10.30 3.88
N LEU A 209 -2.95 -10.91 5.05
CA LEU A 209 -2.74 -12.34 5.25
C LEU A 209 -3.69 -13.18 4.37
N ALA A 210 -4.98 -12.85 4.34
CA ALA A 210 -5.97 -13.51 3.50
C ALA A 210 -5.58 -13.43 2.01
N LEU A 211 -5.15 -12.25 1.54
CA LEU A 211 -4.66 -12.07 0.18
C LEU A 211 -3.46 -12.98 -0.12
N VAL A 212 -2.44 -13.01 0.75
CA VAL A 212 -1.24 -13.84 0.54
C VAL A 212 -1.59 -15.34 0.55
N VAL A 213 -2.43 -15.79 1.48
CA VAL A 213 -2.88 -17.18 1.58
C VAL A 213 -3.69 -17.57 0.34
N GLY A 214 -4.57 -16.69 -0.14
CA GLY A 214 -5.36 -16.89 -1.35
C GLY A 214 -4.52 -16.92 -2.63
N LEU A 215 -3.48 -16.08 -2.73
CA LEU A 215 -2.51 -16.08 -3.83
C LEU A 215 -1.72 -17.38 -3.94
N GLN A 216 -1.57 -18.11 -2.84
CA GLN A 216 -0.99 -19.46 -2.83
C GLN A 216 -2.00 -20.55 -3.21
N GLY A 217 -3.26 -20.21 -3.45
CA GLY A 217 -4.34 -21.13 -3.83
C GLY A 217 -5.14 -21.71 -2.66
N ARG A 218 -4.88 -21.29 -1.42
CA ARG A 218 -5.61 -21.76 -0.22
C ARG A 218 -6.83 -20.89 0.06
N TYR A 219 -7.79 -20.91 -0.85
CA TYR A 219 -8.94 -20.00 -0.85
C TYR A 219 -9.85 -20.15 0.37
N GLU A 220 -10.14 -21.38 0.81
CA GLU A 220 -10.98 -21.61 2.00
C GLU A 220 -10.34 -21.03 3.27
N GLU A 221 -9.03 -21.12 3.37
CA GLU A 221 -8.30 -20.55 4.51
C GLU A 221 -8.28 -19.03 4.43
N ALA A 222 -8.04 -18.46 3.25
CA ALA A 222 -8.11 -17.02 3.00
C ALA A 222 -9.48 -16.45 3.40
N GLU A 223 -10.56 -17.14 3.02
CA GLU A 223 -11.92 -16.77 3.38
C GLU A 223 -12.15 -16.80 4.89
N ARG A 224 -11.74 -17.87 5.58
CA ARG A 224 -11.84 -17.95 7.05
C ARG A 224 -11.11 -16.80 7.74
N ILE A 225 -9.94 -16.41 7.24
CA ILE A 225 -9.17 -15.28 7.77
C ILE A 225 -9.93 -13.96 7.52
N ALA A 226 -10.48 -13.77 6.32
CA ALA A 226 -11.20 -12.57 5.93
C ALA A 226 -12.53 -12.37 6.71
N ARG A 227 -13.24 -13.46 7.00
CA ARG A 227 -14.49 -13.47 7.78
C ARG A 227 -14.36 -12.90 9.20
N ALA A 228 -13.13 -12.75 9.72
CA ALA A 228 -12.92 -12.13 11.02
C ALA A 228 -13.31 -10.64 11.05
N ASP A 229 -13.24 -9.93 9.92
CA ASP A 229 -13.54 -8.49 9.84
C ASP A 229 -14.43 -8.10 8.64
N LEU A 230 -15.02 -9.08 7.95
CA LEU A 230 -15.91 -8.90 6.80
C LEU A 230 -17.16 -9.78 6.96
N PRO A 231 -18.32 -9.33 6.45
CA PRO A 231 -19.49 -10.18 6.33
C PRO A 231 -19.14 -11.50 5.60
N PRO A 232 -19.73 -12.64 6.01
CA PRO A 232 -19.42 -13.93 5.40
C PRO A 232 -19.60 -13.98 3.88
N GLU A 233 -20.62 -13.28 3.38
CA GLU A 233 -20.91 -13.16 1.94
C GLU A 233 -19.78 -12.43 1.20
N GLU A 234 -19.39 -11.23 1.65
CA GLU A 234 -18.28 -10.48 1.06
C GLU A 234 -16.95 -11.25 1.10
N ALA A 235 -16.67 -11.96 2.20
CA ALA A 235 -15.45 -12.76 2.32
C ALA A 235 -15.43 -13.91 1.29
N ALA A 236 -16.58 -14.57 1.08
CA ALA A 236 -16.74 -15.63 0.08
C ALA A 236 -16.60 -15.09 -1.34
N GLU A 237 -17.25 -13.96 -1.65
CA GLU A 237 -17.18 -13.30 -2.96
C GLU A 237 -15.74 -12.89 -3.32
N ASN A 238 -15.04 -12.24 -2.39
CA ASN A 238 -13.63 -11.85 -2.58
C ASN A 238 -12.73 -13.05 -2.87
N SER A 239 -12.95 -14.17 -2.17
CA SER A 239 -12.16 -15.39 -2.34
C SER A 239 -12.47 -16.09 -3.67
N ALA A 240 -13.74 -16.11 -4.09
CA ALA A 240 -14.17 -16.64 -5.38
C ALA A 240 -13.61 -15.81 -6.55
N TYR A 241 -13.67 -14.48 -6.44
CA TYR A 241 -13.09 -13.56 -7.42
C TYR A 241 -11.57 -13.79 -7.58
N LEU A 242 -10.84 -13.88 -6.46
CA LEU A 242 -9.40 -14.15 -6.48
C LEU A 242 -9.07 -15.48 -7.16
N ARG A 243 -9.84 -16.53 -6.88
CA ARG A 243 -9.70 -17.85 -7.53
C ARG A 243 -9.88 -17.74 -9.04
N GLN A 244 -10.99 -17.16 -9.49
CA GLN A 244 -11.32 -17.02 -10.91
C GLN A 244 -10.21 -16.26 -11.65
N MET A 245 -9.80 -15.10 -11.14
CA MET A 245 -8.77 -14.27 -11.76
C MET A 245 -7.41 -15.00 -11.87
N LEU A 246 -7.02 -15.79 -10.86
CA LEU A 246 -5.79 -16.59 -10.92
C LEU A 246 -5.88 -17.76 -11.91
N GLU A 247 -7.04 -18.40 -12.02
CA GLU A 247 -7.29 -19.49 -12.98
C GLU A 247 -7.27 -18.97 -14.43
N GLU A 248 -7.90 -17.84 -14.69
CA GLU A 248 -7.87 -17.15 -15.98
C GLU A 248 -6.43 -16.78 -16.37
N HIS A 249 -5.66 -16.18 -15.45
CA HIS A 249 -4.26 -15.86 -15.71
C HIS A 249 -3.42 -17.11 -15.99
N ARG A 250 -3.67 -18.23 -15.29
CA ARG A 250 -2.99 -19.52 -15.54
C ARG A 250 -3.36 -20.10 -16.91
N ALA A 251 -4.64 -20.05 -17.29
CA ALA A 251 -5.12 -20.50 -18.59
C ALA A 251 -4.52 -19.67 -19.73
N ASN A 252 -4.45 -18.35 -19.57
CA ASN A 252 -3.89 -17.42 -20.55
C ASN A 252 -2.36 -17.48 -20.63
N ALA A 253 -1.67 -17.97 -19.61
CA ALA A 253 -0.23 -18.26 -19.62
C ALA A 253 0.12 -19.62 -20.26
N ALA A 254 -0.86 -20.50 -20.50
CA ALA A 254 -0.68 -21.82 -21.09
C ALA A 254 -0.62 -21.95 -22.64
N PRO A 255 -0.81 -20.92 -23.51
CA PRO A 255 -1.05 -21.16 -24.93
C PRO A 255 0.15 -21.70 -25.72
N ASN A 256 1.37 -21.70 -25.17
CA ASN A 256 2.55 -22.26 -25.84
C ASN A 256 2.82 -23.75 -25.60
N ARG A 257 2.11 -24.43 -24.69
CA ARG A 257 2.33 -25.88 -24.47
C ARG A 257 1.55 -26.76 -25.45
N ARG A 258 0.36 -26.34 -25.90
CA ARG A 258 -0.44 -27.10 -26.88
C ARG A 258 0.10 -27.00 -28.31
N ARG A 259 0.65 -25.84 -28.70
CA ARG A 259 1.28 -25.67 -30.01
C ARG A 259 2.58 -26.46 -30.15
N ALA A 260 3.42 -26.50 -29.11
CA ALA A 260 4.65 -27.29 -29.09
C ALA A 260 4.39 -28.81 -29.11
N ALA A 261 3.33 -29.28 -28.44
CA ALA A 261 2.92 -30.68 -28.47
C ALA A 261 2.30 -31.10 -29.82
N GLN A 262 1.63 -30.19 -30.54
CA GLN A 262 1.09 -30.45 -31.87
C GLN A 262 2.15 -30.44 -32.97
N THR A 263 3.21 -29.63 -32.85
CA THR A 263 4.33 -29.65 -33.81
C THR A 263 5.26 -30.85 -33.62
N ALA A 264 5.35 -31.42 -32.42
CA ALA A 264 6.18 -32.60 -32.15
C ALA A 264 5.51 -33.95 -32.50
N ALA A 265 4.25 -33.92 -32.96
CA ALA A 265 3.49 -35.10 -33.37
C ALA A 265 3.35 -35.23 -34.90
N ILE A 266 4.03 -34.35 -35.66
CA ILE A 266 4.00 -34.31 -37.13
C ILE A 266 5.40 -34.60 -37.74
N ASP A 267 6.43 -34.78 -36.89
CA ASP A 267 7.76 -35.28 -37.27
C ASP A 267 7.95 -36.72 -36.77
#